data_AF-A0A8H6S7D9-F1
#
_entry.id   AF-A0A8H6S7D9-F1
#
_cell.length_a   1.000
_cell.length_b   1.000
_cell.length_c   1.000
_cell.angle_alpha   90.00
_cell.angle_beta   90.00
_cell.angle_gamma   90.00
#
_symmetry.space_group_name_H-M   'P 1'
#
loop_
_entity.id
_entity.type
_entity.pdbx_description
1 polymer ?
#
loop_
_entity_poly.entity_id
_entity_poly.type
_entity_poly.pdbx_seq_one_letter_code
_entity_poly.pdbx_strand_id
1 'polypeptide(L)'
;MFPASPNTLCASPASSTSTLTALDDDELRLIWNPKDDALNPRAVPFVPKLSPSTPPPSPPRRSTQPAAAKPPPIWFPIFTAAARASAIPSHPSRASALVASRSWPIEAIAELAQHFCWRGGDKPDAETPGIAPFAHAVYTAFIRAHGRDVAQSFLWHLRECVVGAFIASWDPDCPNAITYRFAPSFAYVASATAQAAFVGELFRRELIPGAHAATCVVAILKGLNSYEHLEALRGILAATGPAFWHGTVPGQGNTAIHRFVATFLETVAPLRPNMSVLGRSLKATDMSDMIVDIEQLVTSYVQK
;
A
#
# COMPACT_ATOMS: atom_id res chain seq x y z
N MET A 1 47.16 8.99 -2.69
CA MET A 1 47.02 10.41 -2.34
C MET A 1 45.85 10.93 -3.17
N PHE A 2 44.65 10.91 -2.59
CA PHE A 2 43.38 11.23 -3.26
C PHE A 2 42.77 12.46 -2.58
N PRO A 3 42.23 13.44 -3.32
CA PRO A 3 41.55 14.56 -2.68
C PRO A 3 40.16 14.11 -2.23
N ALA A 4 39.92 14.32 -0.93
CA ALA A 4 38.62 14.26 -0.31
C ALA A 4 37.76 15.44 -0.81
N SER A 5 36.45 15.21 -0.95
CA SER A 5 35.44 16.26 -1.09
C SER A 5 34.09 15.78 -0.54
N PRO A 6 33.24 16.70 -0.09
CA PRO A 6 32.70 16.62 1.26
C PRO A 6 31.23 16.17 1.34
N ASN A 7 30.92 15.66 2.52
CA ASN A 7 29.58 15.35 3.05
C ASN A 7 28.54 16.41 2.71
N THR A 8 27.45 15.99 2.09
CA THR A 8 26.16 16.69 2.15
C THR A 8 25.16 15.74 2.80
N LEU A 9 24.95 15.95 4.11
CA LEU A 9 23.92 15.28 4.91
C LEU A 9 22.55 15.75 4.41
N CYS A 10 21.80 14.88 3.74
CA CYS A 10 20.36 15.06 3.58
C CYS A 10 19.70 14.75 4.92
N ALA A 11 19.12 15.76 5.56
CA ALA A 11 18.26 15.60 6.70
C ALA A 11 17.04 14.76 6.30
N SER A 12 16.94 13.55 6.85
CA SER A 12 15.74 12.74 6.81
C SER A 12 14.60 13.48 7.53
N PRO A 13 13.36 13.45 7.02
CA PRO A 13 12.23 13.89 7.81
C PRO A 13 12.11 12.97 9.03
N ALA A 14 12.04 13.58 10.21
CA ALA A 14 11.90 12.88 11.48
C ALA A 14 10.64 11.99 11.43
N SER A 15 10.85 10.67 11.48
CA SER A 15 9.79 9.69 11.71
C SER A 15 9.48 9.66 13.20
N SER A 16 8.32 10.21 13.56
CA SER A 16 7.67 9.92 14.83
C SER A 16 7.36 8.43 14.86
N THR A 17 8.20 7.67 15.56
CA THR A 17 7.98 6.23 15.75
C THR A 17 7.04 6.08 16.95
N SER A 18 5.74 6.20 16.72
CA SER A 18 4.72 5.89 17.73
C SER A 18 4.73 4.40 18.02
N THR A 19 4.81 4.06 19.30
CA THR A 19 4.83 2.68 19.79
C THR A 19 3.39 2.15 19.75
N LEU A 20 3.04 1.45 18.66
CA LEU A 20 1.66 1.04 18.36
C LEU A 20 1.34 -0.35 18.91
N THR A 21 0.68 -0.37 20.07
CA THR A 21 -0.14 -1.49 20.54
C THR A 21 -1.50 -1.46 19.85
N ALA A 22 -2.11 -2.63 19.68
CA ALA A 22 -3.39 -2.89 19.01
C ALA A 22 -4.38 -1.70 19.05
N LEU A 23 -4.66 -1.10 17.87
CA LEU A 23 -5.74 -0.13 17.61
C LEU A 23 -6.23 0.61 18.86
N ASP A 24 -5.35 1.40 19.48
CA ASP A 24 -5.70 2.13 20.69
C ASP A 24 -6.86 3.08 20.35
N ASP A 25 -7.88 3.12 21.21
CA ASP A 25 -9.16 3.82 20.95
C ASP A 25 -8.98 5.31 20.60
N ASP A 26 -7.84 5.90 20.94
CA ASP A 26 -7.51 7.30 20.64
C ASP A 26 -7.04 7.53 19.19
N GLU A 27 -6.39 6.56 18.52
CA GLU A 27 -5.96 6.75 17.12
C GLU A 27 -7.14 6.68 16.15
N LEU A 28 -8.06 5.73 16.35
CA LEU A 28 -9.28 5.66 15.55
C LEU A 28 -10.17 6.91 15.75
N ARG A 29 -10.15 7.51 16.94
CA ARG A 29 -10.86 8.76 17.23
C ARG A 29 -10.18 10.00 16.65
N LEU A 30 -8.84 10.04 16.60
CA LEU A 30 -8.09 11.13 15.98
C LEU A 30 -8.24 11.15 14.45
N ILE A 31 -8.41 10.00 13.81
CA ILE A 31 -8.62 9.91 12.35
C ILE A 31 -10.02 10.41 11.94
N TRP A 32 -11.03 10.32 12.82
CA TRP A 32 -12.44 10.56 12.47
C TRP A 32 -13.03 11.90 12.94
N ASN A 33 -12.24 12.76 13.57
CA ASN A 33 -12.74 14.03 14.11
C ASN A 33 -11.90 15.22 13.59
N PRO A 34 -12.14 15.69 12.35
CA PRO A 34 -11.50 16.90 11.84
C PRO A 34 -12.09 18.08 12.62
N LYS A 35 -11.50 18.41 13.77
CA LYS A 35 -11.78 19.67 14.44
C LYS A 35 -11.34 20.78 13.50
N ASP A 36 -12.32 21.49 12.96
CA ASP A 36 -12.25 22.77 12.27
C ASP A 36 -10.82 23.32 12.14
N ASP A 37 -10.17 23.01 11.01
CA ASP A 37 -9.00 23.72 10.50
C ASP A 37 -9.42 25.13 10.06
N ALA A 38 -9.97 25.90 11.00
CA ALA A 38 -10.10 27.33 10.87
C ALA A 38 -8.67 27.89 10.89
N LEU A 39 -8.11 28.09 9.69
CA LEU A 39 -6.86 28.81 9.49
C LEU A 39 -6.88 30.05 10.38
N ASN A 40 -5.82 30.21 11.18
CA ASN A 40 -5.70 31.31 12.13
C ASN A 40 -6.06 32.64 11.43
N PRO A 41 -7.16 33.31 11.82
CA PRO A 41 -7.63 34.53 11.14
C PRO A 41 -6.61 35.68 11.23
N ARG A 42 -5.59 35.56 12.09
CA ARG A 42 -4.47 36.50 12.18
C ARG A 42 -3.34 36.23 11.18
N ALA A 43 -3.39 35.14 10.40
CA ALA A 43 -2.38 34.83 9.38
C ALA A 43 -2.59 35.60 8.06
N VAL A 44 -3.75 36.24 7.88
CA VAL A 44 -4.14 37.02 6.67
C VAL A 44 -3.08 38.05 6.21
N PRO A 45 -2.37 38.80 7.08
CA PRO A 45 -1.37 39.78 6.63
C PRO A 45 -0.10 39.15 6.03
N PHE A 46 0.18 37.88 6.34
CA PHE A 46 1.41 37.20 5.96
C PHE A 46 1.26 36.31 4.72
N VAL A 47 0.03 36.19 4.18
CA VAL A 47 -0.21 35.50 2.90
C VAL A 47 0.30 36.42 1.78
N PRO A 48 1.35 36.04 1.03
CA PRO A 48 1.85 36.86 -0.07
C PRO A 48 0.72 37.12 -1.07
N LYS A 49 0.35 38.39 -1.25
CA LYS A 49 -0.62 38.79 -2.26
C LYS A 49 -0.02 38.45 -3.63
N LEU A 50 -0.54 37.40 -4.27
CA LEU A 50 -0.21 37.05 -5.64
C LEU A 50 -0.57 38.25 -6.52
N SER A 51 0.43 39.09 -6.80
CA SER A 51 0.29 40.17 -7.76
C SER A 51 0.09 39.52 -9.14
N PRO A 52 -0.80 40.05 -10.00
CA PRO A 52 -0.99 39.54 -11.34
C PRO A 52 0.34 39.66 -12.11
N SER A 53 1.07 38.54 -12.15
CA SER A 53 2.35 38.44 -12.85
C SER A 53 2.07 38.46 -14.34
N THR A 54 2.65 39.45 -15.01
CA THR A 54 2.80 39.49 -16.46
C THR A 54 3.29 38.11 -16.95
N PRO A 55 2.65 37.51 -17.97
CA PRO A 55 3.06 36.19 -18.45
C PRO A 55 4.53 36.25 -18.91
N PRO A 56 5.41 35.40 -18.36
CA PRO A 56 6.81 35.38 -18.77
C PRO A 56 6.91 34.98 -20.25
N PRO A 57 7.90 35.53 -20.98
CA PRO A 57 8.12 35.17 -22.38
C PRO A 57 8.33 33.67 -22.52
N SER A 58 7.58 33.06 -23.44
CA SER A 58 7.63 31.62 -23.71
C SER A 58 9.07 31.16 -23.91
N PRO A 59 9.59 30.23 -23.10
CA PRO A 59 10.95 29.75 -23.24
C PRO A 59 11.14 29.13 -24.64
N PRO A 60 12.32 29.29 -25.25
CA PRO A 60 12.61 28.71 -26.55
C PRO A 60 12.35 27.21 -26.49
N ARG A 61 11.60 26.72 -27.48
CA ARG A 61 11.18 25.33 -27.66
C ARG A 61 12.45 24.46 -27.77
N ARG A 62 12.99 24.01 -26.64
CA ARG A 62 14.10 23.06 -26.63
C ARG A 62 13.61 21.81 -27.33
N SER A 63 14.30 21.43 -28.40
CA SER A 63 14.18 20.12 -29.01
C SER A 63 14.32 19.08 -27.90
N THR A 64 13.20 18.47 -27.50
CA THR A 64 13.18 17.39 -26.53
C THR A 64 13.66 16.14 -27.23
N GLN A 65 14.97 16.08 -27.48
CA GLN A 65 15.59 14.85 -27.90
C GLN A 65 15.39 13.84 -26.75
N PRO A 66 14.74 12.69 -27.00
CA PRO A 66 14.48 11.71 -25.96
C PRO A 66 15.82 11.32 -25.33
N ALA A 67 15.97 11.56 -24.02
CA ALA A 67 17.15 11.09 -23.31
C ALA A 67 17.24 9.57 -23.53
N ALA A 68 18.41 9.11 -23.98
CA ALA A 68 18.64 7.68 -24.18
C ALA A 68 18.28 6.92 -22.89
N ALA A 69 17.42 5.91 -23.01
CA ALA A 69 16.96 5.13 -21.87
C ALA A 69 18.17 4.49 -21.17
N LYS A 70 18.26 4.64 -19.84
CA LYS A 70 19.29 3.96 -19.06
C LYS A 70 19.10 2.45 -19.19
N PRO A 71 20.18 1.66 -19.35
CA PRO A 71 20.06 0.20 -19.40
C PRO A 71 19.48 -0.32 -18.08
N PRO A 72 18.67 -1.40 -18.11
CA PRO A 72 18.10 -1.97 -16.91
C PRO A 72 19.21 -2.53 -16.00
N PRO A 73 19.02 -2.51 -14.67
CA PRO A 73 20.04 -3.01 -13.76
C PRO A 73 20.17 -4.53 -13.85
N ILE A 74 21.37 -5.06 -13.59
CA ILE A 74 21.71 -6.48 -13.81
C ILE A 74 20.84 -7.48 -13.03
N TRP A 75 20.25 -7.04 -11.92
CA TRP A 75 19.40 -7.86 -11.07
C TRP A 75 17.97 -8.01 -11.63
N PHE A 76 17.53 -7.07 -12.48
CA PHE A 76 16.15 -6.99 -12.93
C PHE A 76 15.67 -8.18 -13.78
N PRO A 77 16.49 -8.74 -14.71
CA PRO A 77 16.13 -9.98 -15.40
C PRO A 77 15.94 -11.16 -14.44
N ILE A 78 16.77 -11.27 -13.39
CA ILE A 78 16.69 -12.32 -12.38
C ILE A 78 15.38 -12.17 -11.58
N PHE A 79 15.08 -10.95 -11.15
CA PHE A 79 13.82 -10.62 -10.48
C PHE A 79 12.62 -10.97 -11.35
N THR A 80 12.61 -10.55 -12.62
CA THR A 80 11.48 -10.80 -13.54
C THR A 80 11.27 -12.30 -13.78
N ALA A 81 12.35 -13.05 -13.97
CA ALA A 81 12.28 -14.49 -14.14
C ALA A 81 11.77 -15.21 -12.87
N ALA A 82 12.13 -14.69 -11.69
CA ALA A 82 11.68 -15.25 -10.42
C ALA A 82 10.24 -14.86 -10.07
N ALA A 83 9.83 -13.63 -10.37
CA ALA A 83 8.48 -13.14 -10.16
C ALA A 83 7.42 -13.89 -10.99
N ARG A 84 7.82 -14.45 -12.14
CA ARG A 84 6.96 -15.28 -13.01
C ARG A 84 7.02 -16.77 -12.69
N ALA A 85 7.88 -17.19 -11.76
CA ALA A 85 8.05 -18.61 -11.48
C ALA A 85 6.80 -19.15 -10.79
N SER A 86 6.15 -20.12 -11.43
CA SER A 86 4.94 -20.77 -10.93
C SER A 86 5.18 -21.60 -9.66
N ALA A 87 6.39 -22.13 -9.51
CA ALA A 87 6.73 -23.03 -8.43
C ALA A 87 7.31 -22.27 -7.22
N ILE A 88 6.52 -22.14 -6.15
CA ILE A 88 6.95 -21.64 -4.82
C ILE A 88 8.27 -22.31 -4.35
N PRO A 89 8.49 -23.63 -4.53
CA PRO A 89 9.75 -24.28 -4.12
C PRO A 89 11.02 -23.69 -4.77
N SER A 90 10.88 -23.01 -5.91
CA SER A 90 12.01 -22.37 -6.60
C SER A 90 12.35 -20.97 -6.07
N HIS A 91 11.51 -20.38 -5.22
CA HIS A 91 11.73 -19.02 -4.73
C HIS A 91 13.01 -18.88 -3.89
N PRO A 92 13.38 -19.80 -2.97
CA PRO A 92 14.59 -19.65 -2.16
C PRO A 92 15.89 -19.61 -2.97
N SER A 93 16.02 -20.47 -3.99
CA SER A 93 17.23 -20.50 -4.85
C SER A 93 17.32 -19.25 -5.72
N ARG A 94 16.20 -18.81 -6.30
CA ARG A 94 16.14 -17.59 -7.11
C ARG A 94 16.34 -16.32 -6.28
N ALA A 95 15.81 -16.27 -5.06
CA ALA A 95 16.05 -15.18 -4.12
C ALA A 95 17.53 -15.08 -3.75
N SER A 96 18.18 -16.22 -3.50
CA SER A 96 19.62 -16.26 -3.23
C SER A 96 20.43 -15.76 -4.44
N ALA A 97 20.07 -16.19 -5.66
CA ALA A 97 20.71 -15.71 -6.89
C ALA A 97 20.50 -14.20 -7.10
N LEU A 98 19.29 -13.69 -6.83
CA LEU A 98 18.98 -12.26 -6.90
C LEU A 98 19.85 -11.47 -5.92
N VAL A 99 19.88 -11.87 -4.65
CA VAL A 99 20.64 -11.18 -3.60
C VAL A 99 22.16 -11.27 -3.83
N ALA A 100 22.66 -12.33 -4.46
CA ALA A 100 24.07 -12.49 -4.82
C ALA A 100 24.48 -11.76 -6.11
N SER A 101 23.52 -11.29 -6.91
CA SER A 101 23.81 -10.71 -8.24
C SER A 101 24.59 -9.39 -8.21
N ARG A 102 24.56 -8.67 -7.09
CA ARG A 102 25.21 -7.36 -6.93
C ARG A 102 25.43 -6.97 -5.47
N SER A 103 26.14 -5.85 -5.28
CA SER A 103 26.05 -5.08 -4.03
C SER A 103 24.70 -4.35 -3.94
N TRP A 104 24.19 -4.22 -2.73
CA TRP A 104 22.88 -3.63 -2.43
C TRP A 104 23.03 -2.33 -1.65
N PRO A 105 23.40 -1.21 -2.31
CA PRO A 105 23.27 0.10 -1.71
C PRO A 105 21.78 0.41 -1.47
N ILE A 106 21.51 1.38 -0.59
CA ILE A 106 20.15 1.72 -0.15
C ILE A 106 19.21 2.03 -1.32
N GLU A 107 19.71 2.71 -2.36
CA GLU A 107 18.93 3.07 -3.55
C GLU A 107 18.51 1.83 -4.34
N ALA A 108 19.38 0.82 -4.45
CA ALA A 108 19.06 -0.43 -5.14
C ALA A 108 18.06 -1.29 -4.34
N ILE A 109 18.12 -1.23 -3.01
CA ILE A 109 17.16 -1.88 -2.13
C ILE A 109 15.78 -1.23 -2.29
N ALA A 110 15.73 0.11 -2.30
CA ALA A 110 14.51 0.87 -2.54
C ALA A 110 13.88 0.55 -3.91
N GLU A 111 14.71 0.52 -4.96
CA GLU A 111 14.29 0.15 -6.32
C GLU A 111 13.70 -1.28 -6.34
N LEU A 112 14.37 -2.25 -5.71
CA LEU A 112 13.86 -3.62 -5.61
C LEU A 112 12.51 -3.69 -4.88
N ALA A 113 12.38 -2.99 -3.75
CA ALA A 113 11.14 -2.92 -2.99
C ALA A 113 9.98 -2.31 -3.82
N GLN A 114 10.26 -1.26 -4.58
CA GLN A 114 9.31 -0.67 -5.50
C GLN A 114 8.85 -1.66 -6.58
N HIS A 115 9.76 -2.46 -7.12
CA HIS A 115 9.41 -3.51 -8.09
C HIS A 115 8.54 -4.61 -7.49
N PHE A 116 8.72 -4.97 -6.22
CA PHE A 116 7.78 -5.84 -5.50
C PHE A 116 6.40 -5.19 -5.36
N CYS A 117 6.33 -3.90 -5.04
CA CYS A 117 5.07 -3.17 -4.97
C CYS A 117 4.33 -3.15 -6.31
N TRP A 118 5.03 -2.89 -7.42
CA TRP A 118 4.44 -2.92 -8.76
C TRP A 118 3.92 -4.32 -9.12
N ARG A 119 4.73 -5.36 -8.86
CA ARG A 119 4.29 -6.75 -9.09
C ARG A 119 3.16 -7.19 -8.16
N GLY A 120 3.06 -6.61 -6.98
CA GLY A 120 1.95 -6.84 -6.07
C GLY A 120 0.61 -6.34 -6.60
N GLY A 121 0.63 -5.44 -7.59
CA GLY A 121 -0.55 -4.99 -8.33
C GLY A 121 -0.89 -5.85 -9.54
N ASP A 122 -0.15 -6.93 -9.83
CA ASP A 122 -0.55 -7.91 -10.84
C ASP A 122 -1.55 -8.89 -10.19
N LYS A 123 -2.68 -9.16 -10.86
CA LYS A 123 -3.65 -10.14 -10.37
C LYS A 123 -3.03 -11.53 -10.41
N PRO A 124 -2.98 -12.28 -9.30
CA PRO A 124 -2.51 -13.66 -9.32
C PRO A 124 -3.43 -14.50 -10.19
N ASP A 125 -2.85 -15.36 -11.02
CA ASP A 125 -3.56 -16.37 -11.79
C ASP A 125 -3.19 -17.79 -11.29
N ALA A 126 -3.79 -18.81 -11.89
CA ALA A 126 -3.54 -20.20 -11.48
C ALA A 126 -2.09 -20.64 -11.71
N GLU A 127 -1.36 -19.97 -12.61
CA GLU A 127 0.00 -20.31 -12.99
C GLU A 127 1.03 -19.50 -12.19
N THR A 128 0.71 -18.29 -11.77
CA THR A 128 1.62 -17.37 -11.10
C THR A 128 1.18 -17.16 -9.65
N PRO A 129 1.80 -17.84 -8.67
CA PRO A 129 1.53 -17.56 -7.28
C PRO A 129 1.88 -16.09 -7.03
N GLY A 130 1.04 -15.38 -6.25
CA GLY A 130 1.26 -13.97 -5.95
C GLY A 130 2.69 -13.70 -5.45
N ILE A 131 3.20 -12.47 -5.58
CA ILE A 131 4.63 -12.16 -5.41
C ILE A 131 5.14 -12.21 -3.95
N ALA A 132 4.25 -12.24 -2.95
CA ALA A 132 4.59 -12.19 -1.52
C ALA A 132 5.51 -13.33 -1.00
N PRO A 133 5.36 -14.61 -1.41
CA PRO A 133 6.29 -15.67 -1.02
C PRO A 133 7.70 -15.41 -1.56
N PHE A 134 7.83 -14.79 -2.73
CA PHE A 134 9.14 -14.42 -3.28
C PHE A 134 9.76 -13.25 -2.49
N ALA A 135 8.95 -12.25 -2.10
CA ALA A 135 9.42 -11.16 -1.23
C ALA A 135 9.97 -11.70 0.11
N HIS A 136 9.28 -12.67 0.72
CA HIS A 136 9.74 -13.33 1.94
C HIS A 136 11.03 -14.12 1.74
N ALA A 137 11.17 -14.83 0.62
CA ALA A 137 12.40 -15.54 0.27
C ALA A 137 13.58 -14.57 0.07
N VAL A 138 13.35 -13.40 -0.54
CA VAL A 138 14.35 -12.34 -0.70
C VAL A 138 14.77 -11.74 0.63
N TYR A 139 13.82 -11.44 1.52
CA TYR A 139 14.13 -11.00 2.89
C TYR A 139 15.01 -12.02 3.63
N THR A 140 14.66 -13.31 3.56
CA THR A 140 15.44 -14.40 4.17
C THR A 140 16.84 -14.50 3.55
N ALA A 141 16.95 -14.33 2.24
CA ALA A 141 18.23 -14.35 1.54
C ALA A 141 19.12 -13.14 1.93
N PHE A 142 18.53 -11.95 2.11
CA PHE A 142 19.26 -10.79 2.63
C PHE A 142 19.82 -11.04 4.03
N ILE A 143 19.02 -11.61 4.96
CA ILE A 143 19.49 -11.95 6.31
C ILE A 143 20.74 -12.85 6.23
N ARG A 144 20.69 -13.87 5.37
CA ARG A 144 21.76 -14.87 5.26
C ARG A 144 23.03 -14.31 4.59
N ALA A 145 22.89 -13.48 3.57
CA ALA A 145 24.01 -13.02 2.76
C ALA A 145 24.65 -11.72 3.27
N HIS A 146 23.84 -10.78 3.79
CA HIS A 146 24.27 -9.42 4.11
C HIS A 146 23.94 -8.99 5.56
N GLY A 147 23.32 -9.88 6.34
CA GLY A 147 22.96 -9.60 7.73
C GLY A 147 21.59 -8.93 7.91
N ARG A 148 21.23 -8.70 9.18
CA ARG A 148 19.89 -8.23 9.56
C ARG A 148 19.62 -6.80 9.10
N ASP A 149 20.61 -5.91 9.15
CA ASP A 149 20.42 -4.47 8.88
C ASP A 149 20.01 -4.21 7.43
N VAL A 150 20.66 -4.89 6.47
CA VAL A 150 20.31 -4.83 5.05
C VAL A 150 18.91 -5.40 4.80
N ALA A 151 18.58 -6.52 5.45
CA ALA A 151 17.25 -7.12 5.35
C ALA A 151 16.15 -6.23 5.94
N GLN A 152 16.42 -5.53 7.06
CA GLN A 152 15.50 -4.55 7.63
C GLN A 152 15.34 -3.32 6.75
N SER A 153 16.42 -2.86 6.09
CA SER A 153 16.34 -1.79 5.10
C SER A 153 15.41 -2.18 3.94
N PHE A 154 15.49 -3.42 3.47
CA PHE A 154 14.55 -3.95 2.46
C PHE A 154 13.10 -3.96 2.97
N LEU A 155 12.85 -4.45 4.18
CA LEU A 155 11.49 -4.43 4.76
C LEU A 155 10.94 -3.01 4.93
N TRP A 156 11.76 -2.08 5.39
CA TRP A 156 11.37 -0.67 5.55
C TRP A 156 10.92 -0.09 4.21
N HIS A 157 11.75 -0.20 3.17
CA HIS A 157 11.37 0.28 1.83
C HIS A 157 10.15 -0.45 1.26
N LEU A 158 10.03 -1.77 1.47
CA LEU A 158 8.87 -2.54 1.00
C LEU A 158 7.59 -2.03 1.65
N ARG A 159 7.61 -1.74 2.96
CA ARG A 159 6.48 -1.19 3.70
C ARG A 159 6.09 0.18 3.17
N GLU A 160 7.04 1.10 3.04
CA GLU A 160 6.80 2.45 2.53
C GLU A 160 6.20 2.42 1.12
N CYS A 161 6.78 1.62 0.22
CA CYS A 161 6.27 1.51 -1.15
C CYS A 161 4.86 0.96 -1.19
N VAL A 162 4.59 -0.16 -0.50
CA VAL A 162 3.30 -0.85 -0.56
C VAL A 162 2.20 -0.05 0.13
N VAL A 163 2.44 0.41 1.36
CA VAL A 163 1.45 1.18 2.13
C VAL A 163 1.23 2.55 1.48
N GLY A 164 2.29 3.24 1.05
CA GLY A 164 2.19 4.53 0.38
C GLY A 164 1.44 4.44 -0.95
N ALA A 165 1.71 3.43 -1.78
CA ALA A 165 0.95 3.21 -3.01
C ALA A 165 -0.52 2.89 -2.72
N PHE A 166 -0.77 2.08 -1.70
CA PHE A 166 -2.13 1.71 -1.30
C PHE A 166 -2.95 2.93 -0.84
N ILE A 167 -2.41 3.73 0.07
CA ILE A 167 -3.05 4.96 0.56
C ILE A 167 -3.31 5.91 -0.61
N ALA A 168 -2.33 6.10 -1.49
CA ALA A 168 -2.48 6.97 -2.66
C ALA A 168 -3.62 6.56 -3.60
N SER A 169 -3.97 5.27 -3.63
CA SER A 169 -5.08 4.73 -4.43
C SER A 169 -6.44 4.75 -3.73
N TRP A 170 -6.49 4.69 -2.39
CA TRP A 170 -7.74 4.42 -1.67
C TRP A 170 -8.17 5.50 -0.67
N ASP A 171 -7.24 6.32 -0.16
CA ASP A 171 -7.61 7.39 0.78
C ASP A 171 -8.24 8.56 0.02
N PRO A 172 -9.49 8.95 0.31
CA PRO A 172 -10.19 10.02 -0.41
C PRO A 172 -9.50 11.39 -0.35
N ASP A 173 -8.55 11.60 0.58
CA ASP A 173 -7.77 12.84 0.67
C ASP A 173 -6.61 12.87 -0.34
N CYS A 174 -6.28 11.74 -0.98
CA CYS A 174 -5.25 11.67 -2.01
C CYS A 174 -5.82 12.09 -3.38
N PRO A 175 -5.08 12.90 -4.16
CA PRO A 175 -5.57 13.45 -5.43
C PRO A 175 -5.81 12.39 -6.52
N ASN A 176 -5.17 11.23 -6.41
CA ASN A 176 -5.28 10.12 -7.36
C ASN A 176 -6.13 8.97 -6.84
N ALA A 177 -6.83 9.16 -5.71
CA ALA A 177 -7.63 8.11 -5.11
C ALA A 177 -8.81 7.74 -6.00
N ILE A 178 -9.15 6.46 -5.97
CA ILE A 178 -10.26 5.87 -6.71
C ILE A 178 -11.55 6.44 -6.15
N THR A 179 -12.15 7.39 -6.86
CA THR A 179 -13.40 8.05 -6.45
C THR A 179 -14.27 8.30 -7.68
N TYR A 180 -15.54 8.66 -7.48
CA TYR A 180 -16.38 9.12 -8.58
C TYR A 180 -15.91 10.43 -9.21
N ARG A 181 -15.15 11.25 -8.47
CA ARG A 181 -14.59 12.52 -9.00
C ARG A 181 -13.38 12.27 -9.89
N PHE A 182 -12.64 11.21 -9.60
CA PHE A 182 -11.48 10.78 -10.36
C PHE A 182 -11.63 9.28 -10.65
N ALA A 183 -12.35 8.95 -11.73
CA ALA A 183 -12.50 7.58 -12.21
C ALA A 183 -11.24 7.19 -13.00
N PRO A 184 -10.29 6.43 -12.42
CA PRO A 184 -9.05 6.09 -13.09
C PRO A 184 -9.29 4.98 -14.12
N SER A 185 -8.24 4.62 -14.86
CA SER A 185 -8.34 3.56 -15.86
C SER A 185 -8.69 2.21 -15.22
N PHE A 186 -9.33 1.32 -16.00
CA PHE A 186 -9.60 -0.06 -15.56
C PHE A 186 -8.33 -0.76 -15.03
N ALA A 187 -7.20 -0.59 -15.73
CA ALA A 187 -5.93 -1.20 -15.33
C ALA A 187 -5.44 -0.67 -13.97
N TYR A 188 -5.62 0.62 -13.68
CA TYR A 188 -5.26 1.21 -12.40
C TYR A 188 -6.10 0.63 -11.26
N VAL A 189 -7.43 0.59 -11.43
CA VAL A 189 -8.35 0.04 -10.42
C VAL A 189 -8.07 -1.45 -10.19
N ALA A 190 -7.93 -2.23 -11.26
CA ALA A 190 -7.58 -3.64 -11.15
C ALA A 190 -6.26 -3.86 -10.39
N SER A 191 -5.26 -3.01 -10.64
CA SER A 191 -3.98 -3.06 -9.96
C SER A 191 -4.09 -2.71 -8.48
N ALA A 192 -4.79 -1.63 -8.14
CA ALA A 192 -5.03 -1.21 -6.76
C ALA A 192 -5.82 -2.26 -5.96
N THR A 193 -6.80 -2.93 -6.59
CA THR A 193 -7.54 -4.03 -5.95
C THR A 193 -6.65 -5.25 -5.72
N ALA A 194 -5.78 -5.60 -6.67
CA ALA A 194 -4.80 -6.68 -6.49
C ALA A 194 -3.81 -6.37 -5.35
N GLN A 195 -3.39 -5.10 -5.23
CA GLN A 195 -2.55 -4.65 -4.12
C GLN A 195 -3.18 -4.88 -2.75
N ALA A 196 -4.52 -4.84 -2.62
CA ALA A 196 -5.20 -5.11 -1.35
C ALA A 196 -4.94 -6.55 -0.84
N ALA A 197 -5.07 -7.53 -1.73
CA ALA A 197 -4.73 -8.91 -1.41
C ALA A 197 -3.23 -9.07 -1.13
N PHE A 198 -2.38 -8.38 -1.89
CA PHE A 198 -0.94 -8.40 -1.66
C PHE A 198 -0.54 -7.84 -0.29
N VAL A 199 -1.14 -6.75 0.17
CA VAL A 199 -0.95 -6.23 1.54
C VAL A 199 -1.25 -7.31 2.57
N GLY A 200 -2.39 -8.00 2.44
CA GLY A 200 -2.75 -9.06 3.37
C GLY A 200 -1.82 -10.28 3.33
N GLU A 201 -1.32 -10.63 2.15
CA GLU A 201 -0.29 -11.66 1.97
C GLU A 201 1.05 -11.29 2.63
N LEU A 202 1.46 -10.03 2.55
CA LEU A 202 2.67 -9.54 3.23
C LEU A 202 2.51 -9.57 4.75
N PHE A 203 1.31 -9.23 5.26
CA PHE A 203 1.01 -9.29 6.69
C PHE A 203 1.12 -10.72 7.22
N ARG A 204 0.52 -11.70 6.54
CA ARG A 204 0.58 -13.11 6.93
C ARG A 204 2.00 -13.68 6.97
N ARG A 205 2.91 -13.07 6.21
CA ARG A 205 4.33 -13.43 6.13
C ARG A 205 5.21 -12.55 7.02
N GLU A 206 4.61 -11.75 7.89
CA GLU A 206 5.28 -10.86 8.84
C GLU A 206 6.23 -9.84 8.15
N LEU A 207 6.01 -9.57 6.86
CA LEU A 207 6.80 -8.59 6.11
C LEU A 207 6.31 -7.17 6.41
N ILE A 208 5.02 -7.02 6.71
CA ILE A 208 4.44 -5.78 7.25
C ILE A 208 3.79 -6.04 8.61
N PRO A 209 3.88 -5.07 9.55
CA PRO A 209 3.20 -5.17 10.83
C PRO A 209 1.68 -5.00 10.69
N GLY A 210 0.93 -5.49 11.67
CA GLY A 210 -0.54 -5.37 11.71
C GLY A 210 -1.04 -3.92 11.65
N ALA A 211 -0.30 -2.98 12.25
CA ALA A 211 -0.61 -1.56 12.17
C ALA A 211 -0.69 -1.05 10.72
N HIS A 212 0.25 -1.42 9.86
CA HIS A 212 0.24 -1.02 8.45
C HIS A 212 -0.95 -1.63 7.68
N ALA A 213 -1.27 -2.90 7.94
CA ALA A 213 -2.45 -3.53 7.34
C ALA A 213 -3.74 -2.83 7.81
N ALA A 214 -3.82 -2.45 9.09
CA ALA A 214 -4.95 -1.70 9.63
C ALA A 214 -5.08 -0.31 9.02
N THR A 215 -3.97 0.42 8.80
CA THR A 215 -3.97 1.69 8.07
C THR A 215 -4.58 1.53 6.67
N CYS A 216 -4.23 0.47 5.95
CA CYS A 216 -4.82 0.17 4.65
C CYS A 216 -6.34 -0.09 4.73
N VAL A 217 -6.81 -0.87 5.72
CA VAL A 217 -8.25 -1.10 5.94
C VAL A 217 -8.98 0.21 6.23
N VAL A 218 -8.42 1.05 7.10
CA VAL A 218 -8.98 2.37 7.45
C VAL A 218 -9.06 3.29 6.23
N ALA A 219 -8.01 3.32 5.39
CA ALA A 219 -8.02 4.12 4.16
C ALA A 219 -9.19 3.75 3.23
N ILE A 220 -9.46 2.45 3.06
CA ILE A 220 -10.62 1.99 2.27
C ILE A 220 -11.93 2.39 2.93
N LEU A 221 -12.10 2.16 4.23
CA LEU A 221 -13.34 2.45 4.95
C LEU A 221 -13.69 3.94 4.91
N LYS A 222 -12.69 4.82 5.06
CA LYS A 222 -12.85 6.28 4.99
C LYS A 222 -13.42 6.74 3.64
N GLY A 223 -13.03 6.09 2.55
CA GLY A 223 -13.45 6.39 1.18
C GLY A 223 -14.56 5.50 0.61
N LEU A 224 -15.11 4.56 1.40
CA LEU A 224 -15.92 3.46 0.93
C LEU A 224 -17.22 3.94 0.25
N ASN A 225 -17.20 4.04 -1.07
CA ASN A 225 -18.33 4.57 -1.84
C ASN A 225 -18.69 3.76 -3.09
N SER A 226 -17.97 2.68 -3.40
CA SER A 226 -18.20 1.90 -4.61
C SER A 226 -17.98 0.40 -4.42
N TYR A 227 -18.44 -0.39 -5.38
CA TYR A 227 -18.24 -1.83 -5.45
C TYR A 227 -16.75 -2.22 -5.43
N GLU A 228 -15.89 -1.47 -6.13
CA GLU A 228 -14.46 -1.73 -6.18
C GLU A 228 -13.77 -1.53 -4.81
N HIS A 229 -14.28 -0.63 -3.97
CA HIS A 229 -13.82 -0.49 -2.59
C HIS A 229 -14.19 -1.72 -1.75
N LEU A 230 -15.39 -2.28 -1.94
CA LEU A 230 -15.79 -3.54 -1.31
C LEU A 230 -14.90 -4.71 -1.78
N GLU A 231 -14.58 -4.79 -3.08
CA GLU A 231 -13.65 -5.80 -3.61
C GLU A 231 -12.26 -5.69 -2.97
N ALA A 232 -11.73 -4.48 -2.83
CA ALA A 232 -10.44 -4.23 -2.19
C ALA A 232 -10.47 -4.59 -0.69
N LEU A 233 -11.51 -4.15 0.04
CA LEU A 233 -11.70 -4.45 1.45
C LEU A 233 -11.80 -5.96 1.70
N ARG A 234 -12.61 -6.65 0.91
CA ARG A 234 -12.70 -8.11 0.96
C ARG A 234 -11.35 -8.77 0.68
N GLY A 235 -10.64 -8.29 -0.34
CA GLY A 235 -9.33 -8.82 -0.76
C GLY A 235 -8.30 -8.78 0.35
N ILE A 236 -8.16 -7.63 1.03
CA ILE A 236 -7.23 -7.49 2.16
C ILE A 236 -7.65 -8.37 3.35
N LEU A 237 -8.93 -8.37 3.73
CA LEU A 237 -9.43 -9.12 4.89
C LEU A 237 -9.30 -10.64 4.70
N ALA A 238 -9.65 -11.13 3.50
CA ALA A 238 -9.51 -12.55 3.17
C ALA A 238 -8.04 -12.99 3.18
N ALA A 239 -7.13 -12.13 2.70
CA ALA A 239 -5.71 -12.42 2.68
C ALA A 239 -5.07 -12.34 4.09
N THR A 240 -5.46 -11.39 4.93
CA THR A 240 -4.92 -11.29 6.30
C THR A 240 -5.46 -12.40 7.21
N GLY A 241 -6.71 -12.83 7.01
CA GLY A 241 -7.34 -13.90 7.77
C GLY A 241 -7.56 -13.58 9.25
N PRO A 242 -7.82 -14.59 10.10
CA PRO A 242 -8.13 -14.39 11.51
C PRO A 242 -6.96 -13.77 12.31
N ALA A 243 -5.72 -13.99 11.88
CA ALA A 243 -4.53 -13.47 12.57
C ALA A 243 -4.51 -11.93 12.69
N PHE A 244 -5.19 -11.23 11.77
CA PHE A 244 -5.34 -9.77 11.83
C PHE A 244 -6.05 -9.30 13.09
N TRP A 245 -7.09 -10.01 13.51
CA TRP A 245 -7.99 -9.60 14.59
C TRP A 245 -7.45 -9.96 15.97
N HIS A 246 -6.73 -11.07 16.08
CA HIS A 246 -6.36 -11.63 17.38
C HIS A 246 -5.17 -10.93 18.04
N GLY A 247 -4.51 -10.00 17.33
CA GLY A 247 -3.50 -9.10 17.88
C GLY A 247 -2.42 -9.78 18.73
N THR A 248 -1.76 -8.99 19.57
CA THR A 248 -0.86 -9.50 20.61
C THR A 248 -1.55 -9.61 21.97
N VAL A 249 -2.70 -8.95 22.15
CA VAL A 249 -3.44 -8.91 23.42
C VAL A 249 -4.56 -9.96 23.41
N PRO A 250 -4.46 -11.02 24.22
CA PRO A 250 -5.49 -12.05 24.28
C PRO A 250 -6.85 -11.47 24.68
N GLY A 251 -7.91 -11.94 24.03
CA GLY A 251 -9.31 -11.58 24.36
C GLY A 251 -9.84 -10.31 23.71
N GLN A 252 -9.02 -9.47 23.08
CA GLN A 252 -9.49 -8.26 22.39
C GLN A 252 -10.01 -8.51 20.96
N GLY A 253 -9.71 -9.68 20.36
CA GLY A 253 -10.03 -9.96 18.96
C GLY A 253 -11.53 -9.92 18.65
N ASN A 254 -12.37 -10.51 19.51
CA ASN A 254 -13.82 -10.49 19.32
C ASN A 254 -14.39 -9.06 19.40
N THR A 255 -13.87 -8.22 20.32
CA THR A 255 -14.27 -6.81 20.42
C THR A 255 -13.87 -6.02 19.16
N ALA A 256 -12.66 -6.24 18.63
CA ALA A 256 -12.21 -5.61 17.40
C ALA A 256 -13.07 -6.02 16.19
N ILE A 257 -13.44 -7.30 16.09
CA ILE A 257 -14.36 -7.83 15.07
C ILE A 257 -15.73 -7.14 15.16
N HIS A 258 -16.35 -7.12 16.34
CA HIS A 258 -17.67 -6.49 16.50
C HIS A 258 -17.64 -4.99 16.17
N ARG A 259 -16.59 -4.28 16.59
CA ARG A 259 -16.41 -2.86 16.27
C ARG A 259 -16.25 -2.62 14.78
N PHE A 260 -15.43 -3.45 14.11
CA PHE A 260 -15.27 -3.37 12.66
C PHE A 260 -16.60 -3.60 11.96
N VAL A 261 -17.34 -4.67 12.30
CA VAL A 261 -18.62 -4.99 11.66
C VAL A 261 -19.62 -3.84 11.85
N ALA A 262 -19.74 -3.28 13.06
CA ALA A 262 -20.60 -2.13 13.30
C ALA A 262 -20.22 -0.93 12.42
N THR A 263 -18.93 -0.57 12.39
CA THR A 263 -18.41 0.55 11.59
C THR A 263 -18.60 0.32 10.10
N PHE A 264 -18.36 -0.90 9.63
CA PHE A 264 -18.52 -1.31 8.24
C PHE A 264 -19.98 -1.18 7.80
N LEU A 265 -20.92 -1.74 8.57
CA LEU A 265 -22.36 -1.68 8.29
C LEU A 265 -22.88 -0.23 8.27
N GLU A 266 -22.41 0.61 9.19
CA GLU A 266 -22.75 2.03 9.24
C GLU A 266 -22.21 2.78 8.00
N THR A 267 -20.98 2.45 7.58
CA THR A 267 -20.34 3.03 6.38
C THR A 267 -21.00 2.60 5.07
N VAL A 268 -21.48 1.36 4.96
CA VAL A 268 -22.13 0.86 3.71
C VAL A 268 -23.61 1.20 3.61
N ALA A 269 -24.28 1.57 4.71
CA ALA A 269 -25.69 1.94 4.71
C ALA A 269 -26.13 2.95 3.62
N PRO A 270 -25.34 4.00 3.28
CA PRO A 270 -25.72 4.94 2.21
C PRO A 270 -25.43 4.43 0.78
N LEU A 271 -24.78 3.27 0.61
CA LEU A 271 -24.47 2.74 -0.71
C LEU A 271 -25.74 2.34 -1.47
N ARG A 272 -25.83 2.77 -2.72
CA ARG A 272 -26.92 2.41 -3.62
C ARG A 272 -26.52 1.23 -4.50
N PRO A 273 -27.48 0.40 -4.94
CA PRO A 273 -27.22 -0.60 -5.96
C PRO A 273 -26.57 0.04 -7.20
N ASN A 274 -25.68 -0.71 -7.87
CA ASN A 274 -25.00 -0.30 -9.11
C ASN A 274 -23.96 0.82 -8.98
N MET A 275 -23.48 1.10 -7.76
CA MET A 275 -22.37 2.03 -7.54
C MET A 275 -21.02 1.38 -7.92
N SER A 276 -20.58 1.58 -9.17
CA SER A 276 -19.25 1.19 -9.66
C SER A 276 -18.49 2.41 -10.20
N VAL A 277 -17.23 2.61 -9.80
CA VAL A 277 -16.38 3.68 -10.35
C VAL A 277 -15.98 3.41 -11.80
N LEU A 278 -16.02 2.15 -12.21
CA LEU A 278 -15.71 1.70 -13.57
C LEU A 278 -16.95 1.65 -14.48
N GLY A 279 -18.13 2.01 -13.97
CA GLY A 279 -19.39 1.91 -14.70
C GLY A 279 -19.77 0.46 -15.07
N ARG A 280 -19.36 -0.52 -14.25
CA ARG A 280 -19.75 -1.93 -14.47
C ARG A 280 -21.26 -2.08 -14.35
N SER A 281 -21.86 -2.86 -15.25
CA SER A 281 -23.26 -3.27 -15.13
C SER A 281 -23.37 -4.33 -14.04
N LEU A 282 -23.67 -3.88 -12.82
CA LEU A 282 -23.90 -4.75 -11.67
C LEU A 282 -25.38 -5.18 -11.65
N LYS A 283 -25.64 -6.38 -11.15
CA LYS A 283 -26.99 -6.79 -10.76
C LYS A 283 -27.38 -6.05 -9.49
N ALA A 284 -28.68 -5.88 -9.27
CA ALA A 284 -29.20 -5.24 -8.07
C ALA A 284 -28.74 -5.90 -6.75
N THR A 285 -28.40 -7.20 -6.79
CA THR A 285 -27.95 -7.96 -5.61
C THR A 285 -26.44 -8.00 -5.43
N ASP A 286 -25.63 -7.70 -6.46
CA ASP A 286 -24.17 -7.92 -6.39
C ASP A 286 -23.52 -7.16 -5.21
N MET A 287 -23.98 -5.94 -4.95
CA MET A 287 -23.47 -5.12 -3.84
C MET A 287 -23.92 -5.64 -2.48
N SER A 288 -25.19 -6.04 -2.33
CA SER A 288 -25.68 -6.61 -1.07
C SER A 288 -25.01 -7.95 -0.78
N ASP A 289 -24.81 -8.77 -1.81
CA ASP A 289 -24.15 -10.07 -1.69
C ASP A 289 -22.69 -9.90 -1.23
N MET A 290 -21.99 -8.89 -1.77
CA MET A 290 -20.62 -8.54 -1.33
C MET A 290 -20.56 -8.03 0.11
N ILE A 291 -21.53 -7.21 0.54
CA ILE A 291 -21.61 -6.71 1.93
C ILE A 291 -21.80 -7.88 2.90
N VAL A 292 -22.76 -8.77 2.58
CA VAL A 292 -23.04 -9.97 3.38
C VAL A 292 -21.82 -10.88 3.43
N ASP A 293 -21.11 -11.07 2.32
CA ASP A 293 -19.90 -11.89 2.28
C ASP A 293 -18.77 -11.32 3.16
N ILE A 294 -18.56 -10.00 3.15
CA ILE A 294 -17.56 -9.35 4.03
C ILE A 294 -17.96 -9.51 5.51
N GLU A 295 -19.23 -9.28 5.84
CA GLU A 295 -19.75 -9.46 7.20
C GLU A 295 -19.56 -10.89 7.71
N GLN A 296 -19.96 -11.88 6.89
CA GLN A 296 -19.83 -13.29 7.21
C GLN A 296 -18.37 -13.71 7.32
N LEU A 297 -17.51 -13.25 6.42
CA LEU A 297 -16.08 -13.51 6.43
C LEU A 297 -15.47 -13.08 7.77
N VAL A 298 -15.72 -11.85 8.20
CA VAL A 298 -15.13 -11.32 9.45
C VAL A 298 -15.77 -11.96 10.69
N THR A 299 -17.09 -12.18 10.68
CA THR A 299 -17.80 -12.83 11.80
C THR A 299 -17.35 -14.29 11.97
N SER A 300 -16.95 -14.97 10.89
CA SER A 300 -16.41 -16.34 10.97
C SER A 300 -15.10 -16.44 11.76
N TYR A 301 -14.42 -15.31 12.00
CA TYR A 301 -13.18 -15.25 12.77
C TYR A 301 -13.39 -15.11 14.27
N VAL A 302 -14.63 -14.96 14.75
CA VAL A 302 -14.94 -14.93 16.18
C VAL A 302 -14.55 -16.27 16.81
N GLN A 303 -13.66 -16.24 17.79
CA GLN A 303 -13.29 -17.45 18.54
C GLN A 303 -14.45 -17.85 19.46
N LYS A 304 -14.77 -19.15 19.43
CA LYS A 304 -15.73 -19.78 20.34
C LYS A 304 -15.10 -20.07 21.69
#